data_AF-A0A3C0EUU1-F1
#
_entry.id   AF-A0A3C0EUU1-F1
#
_cell.length_a   1.000
_cell.length_b   1.000
_cell.length_c   1.000
_cell.angle_alpha   90.00
_cell.angle_beta   90.00
_cell.angle_gamma   90.00
#
_symmetry.space_group_name_H-M   'P 1'
#
loop_
_entity.id
_entity.type
_entity.pdbx_description
1 polymer ?
#
loop_
_entity_poly.entity_id
_entity_poly.type
_entity_poly.pdbx_seq_one_letter_code
_entity_poly.pdbx_strand_id
1 'polypeptide(L)' 'MNNMKYIVSPHKEGDMEAYCVKCRAKVEINNPQQVTLKNGRPATKGICSNGCGTNVFRIGKAS' A
#
# COMPACT_ATOMS: atom_id res chain seq x y z
N MET A 1 -19.59 -31.23 -7.03
CA MET A 1 -18.68 -30.51 -7.94
C MET A 1 -18.17 -29.26 -7.23
N ASN A 2 -16.96 -29.33 -6.66
CA ASN A 2 -16.24 -28.22 -6.05
C ASN A 2 -15.56 -27.41 -7.16
N ASN A 3 -15.98 -26.17 -7.40
CA ASN A 3 -15.21 -25.26 -8.25
C ASN A 3 -15.50 -23.79 -7.90
N MET A 4 -14.42 -23.01 -7.81
CA MET A 4 -14.39 -21.54 -7.70
C MET A 4 -14.42 -20.88 -6.31
N LYS A 5 -13.79 -21.48 -5.30
CA LYS A 5 -13.34 -20.76 -4.08
C LYS A 5 -11.81 -20.64 -3.96
N TYR A 6 -11.03 -21.07 -4.96
CA TYR A 6 -9.57 -21.19 -4.89
C TYR A 6 -8.80 -20.48 -6.03
N ILE A 7 -9.11 -19.22 -6.33
CA ILE A 7 -8.27 -18.36 -7.21
C ILE A 7 -8.16 -16.90 -6.71
N VAL A 8 -8.30 -16.67 -5.41
CA VAL A 8 -7.56 -15.58 -4.79
C VAL A 8 -6.68 -16.22 -3.74
N SER A 9 -5.45 -16.56 -4.16
CA SER A 9 -4.37 -16.77 -3.21
C SER A 9 -4.42 -15.56 -2.25
N PRO A 10 -4.66 -15.75 -0.94
CA PRO A 10 -4.47 -14.66 -0.01
C PRO A 10 -2.95 -14.48 0.03
N HIS A 11 -2.42 -13.66 -0.87
CA HIS A 11 -1.05 -13.18 -0.79
C HIS A 11 -0.94 -12.40 0.51
N LYS A 12 -0.67 -13.18 1.55
CA LYS A 12 -0.21 -12.79 2.84
C LYS A 12 1.29 -12.63 2.68
N GLU A 13 1.76 -11.40 2.56
CA GLU A 13 3.16 -11.03 2.80
C GLU A 13 3.32 -9.50 2.90
N GLY A 14 3.29 -9.00 4.14
CA GLY A 14 4.16 -7.93 4.60
C GLY A 14 3.81 -6.50 4.24
N ASP A 15 3.06 -5.83 5.13
CA ASP A 15 3.43 -4.50 5.63
C ASP A 15 3.73 -3.40 4.58
N MET A 16 2.99 -3.33 3.48
CA MET A 16 2.94 -2.14 2.63
C MET A 16 1.59 -1.44 2.72
N GLU A 17 1.14 -1.27 3.96
CA GLU A 17 0.01 -0.41 4.29
C GLU A 17 0.47 1.04 4.53
N ALA A 18 -0.34 1.99 4.11
CA ALA A 18 -0.22 3.39 4.46
C ALA A 18 -1.57 3.94 4.93
N TYR A 19 -1.55 4.99 5.74
CA TYR A 19 -2.77 5.70 6.10
C TYR A 19 -3.16 6.66 4.97
N CYS A 20 -4.34 6.47 4.39
CA CYS A 20 -4.88 7.39 3.41
C CYS A 20 -5.68 8.49 4.11
N VAL A 21 -5.20 9.73 4.03
CA VAL A 21 -5.88 10.89 4.65
C VAL A 21 -7.26 11.17 4.06
N LYS A 22 -7.51 10.80 2.80
CA LYS A 22 -8.82 10.95 2.15
C LYS A 22 -9.82 9.89 2.61
N CYS A 23 -9.39 8.64 2.70
CA CYS A 23 -10.24 7.53 3.17
C CYS A 23 -10.31 7.44 4.69
N ARG A 24 -9.42 8.12 5.41
CA ARG A 24 -9.23 8.04 6.87
C ARG A 24 -9.05 6.62 7.40
N ALA A 25 -8.45 5.77 6.57
CA ALA A 25 -8.26 4.35 6.83
C ALA A 25 -6.85 3.92 6.45
N LYS A 26 -6.39 2.80 7.03
CA LYS A 26 -5.22 2.08 6.54
C LYS A 26 -5.60 1.37 5.25
N VAL A 27 -4.77 1.53 4.25
CA VAL A 27 -4.97 0.97 2.92
C VAL A 27 -3.67 0.39 2.41
N GLU A 28 -3.78 -0.59 1.53
CA GLU A 28 -2.63 -1.08 0.78
C GLU A 28 -2.12 -0.01 -0.20
N ILE A 29 -0.81 -0.01 -0.39
CA ILE A 29 -0.12 0.86 -1.33
C ILE A 29 -0.05 0.15 -2.70
N ASN A 30 -0.80 0.66 -3.67
CA ASN A 30 -0.64 0.24 -5.06
C ASN A 30 0.55 0.96 -5.71
N ASN A 31 1.29 0.26 -6.57
CA ASN A 31 2.49 0.77 -7.26
C ASN A 31 3.51 1.42 -6.29
N PRO A 32 4.02 0.66 -5.29
CA PRO A 32 4.97 1.20 -4.33
C PRO A 32 6.28 1.61 -5.01
N GLN A 33 6.77 2.80 -4.67
CA GLN A 33 8.02 3.38 -5.13
C GLN A 33 8.79 3.91 -3.93
N GLN A 34 10.03 3.48 -3.79
CA GLN A 34 10.91 4.02 -2.76
C GLN A 34 11.33 5.45 -3.13
N VAL A 35 11.10 6.39 -2.23
CA VAL A 35 11.42 7.80 -2.38
C VAL A 35 12.14 8.33 -1.14
N THR A 36 12.96 9.35 -1.31
CA THR A 36 13.49 10.13 -0.20
C THR A 36 12.68 11.41 -0.10
N LEU A 37 12.05 11.66 1.05
CA LEU A 37 11.28 12.86 1.28
C LEU A 37 12.21 14.09 1.35
N LYS A 38 11.65 15.30 1.22
CA LYS A 38 12.41 16.57 1.28
C LYS A 38 13.18 16.76 2.60
N ASN A 39 12.77 16.09 3.67
CA ASN A 39 13.43 16.10 4.97
C ASN A 39 14.53 15.01 5.09
N GLY A 40 14.93 14.37 3.99
CA GLY A 40 15.98 13.34 3.95
C GLY A 40 15.56 11.95 4.43
N ARG A 41 14.31 11.76 4.88
CA ARG A 41 13.84 10.47 5.39
C ARG A 41 13.43 9.54 4.25
N PRO A 42 13.81 8.26 4.27
CA PRO A 42 13.31 7.27 3.32
C PRO A 42 11.82 7.01 3.56
N ALA A 43 11.08 6.85 2.48
CA ALA A 43 9.66 6.52 2.50
C ALA A 43 9.30 5.68 1.26
N THR A 44 8.18 4.98 1.33
CA THR A 44 7.54 4.35 0.18
C THR A 44 6.33 5.19 -0.22
N LYS A 45 6.33 5.70 -1.45
CA LYS A 45 5.19 6.35 -2.09
C LYS A 45 4.39 5.32 -2.87
N GLY A 46 3.07 5.46 -2.92
CA GLY A 46 2.27 4.80 -3.95
C GLY A 46 0.86 5.38 -3.98
N ILE A 47 -0.10 4.57 -4.42
CA ILE A 47 -1.48 5.00 -4.69
C ILE A 47 -2.44 4.25 -3.76
N CYS A 48 -3.44 4.96 -3.25
CA CYS A 48 -4.49 4.35 -2.42
C CYS A 48 -5.28 3.29 -3.19
N SER A 49 -5.34 2.06 -2.67
CA SER A 49 -6.09 0.95 -3.25
C SER A 49 -7.61 1.06 -3.14
N ASN A 50 -8.13 1.79 -2.14
CA ASN A 50 -9.57 1.98 -1.91
C ASN A 50 -10.27 2.89 -2.95
N GLY A 51 -9.62 3.22 -4.06
CA GLY A 51 -10.25 3.90 -5.20
C GLY A 51 -10.24 5.43 -5.16
N CYS A 52 -9.75 6.08 -4.10
CA CYS A 52 -9.63 7.55 -4.10
C CYS A 52 -8.47 8.07 -4.98
N GLY A 53 -7.59 7.18 -5.46
CA GLY A 53 -6.48 7.50 -6.36
C GLY A 53 -5.42 8.45 -5.79
N THR A 54 -5.53 8.83 -4.52
CA THR A 54 -4.59 9.79 -3.90
C THR A 54 -3.26 9.10 -3.59
N ASN A 55 -2.17 9.84 -3.70
CA ASN A 55 -0.85 9.37 -3.31
C ASN A 55 -0.80 9.14 -1.79
N VAL A 56 -0.35 7.96 -1.39
CA VAL A 56 -0.12 7.57 -0.01
C VAL A 56 1.38 7.40 0.23
N PHE A 57 1.83 7.68 1.45
CA PHE A 57 3.24 7.59 1.83
C PHE A 57 3.36 6.79 3.12
N ARG A 58 4.25 5.80 3.13
CA ARG A 58 4.69 5.07 4.32
C ARG A 58 6.12 5.52 4.65
N ILE A 59 6.33 6.08 5.83
CA ILE A 59 7.66 6.52 6.26
C ILE A 59 8.45 5.29 6.72
N GLY A 60 9.70 5.18 6.27
CA GLY A 60 10.57 4.03 6.53
C GLY A 60 11.02 3.36 5.24
N LYS A 61 12.05 2.52 5.33
CA LYS A 61 12.36 1.56 4.26
C LYS A 61 11.28 0.46 4.29
N ALA A 62 10.79 0.06 3.12
CA ALA A 62 10.16 -1.25 3.02
C ALA A 62 11.30 -2.27 3.25
N SER A 63 11.28 -2.89 4.43
CA SER A 63 12.24 -3.93 4.82
C SER A 63 11.81 -5.27 4.25
#